data_AF-R6XZG1-F1
#
_entry.id   AF-R6XZG1-F1
#
_cell.length_a   1.000
_cell.length_b   1.000
_cell.length_c   1.000
_cell.angle_alpha   90.00
_cell.angle_beta   90.00
_cell.angle_gamma   90.00
#
_symmetry.space_group_name_H-M   'P 1'
#
loop_
_entity.id
_entity.type
_entity.pdbx_description
1 polymer ?
#
loop_
_entity_poly.entity_id
_entity_poly.type
_entity_poly.pdbx_seq_one_letter_code
_entity_poly.pdbx_strand_id
1 'polypeptide(L)' 'MRSEREMYQLILGYAQQDPRVRGVILNGSRANPTAKLDQFRDYDIVYLVTDVAPFKEGDISPRLWGGAGDAAHR' A
#
# COMPACT_ATOMS: atom_id res chain seq x y z
N MET A 1 -11.16 -7.99 9.68
CA MET A 1 -10.32 -6.85 9.26
C MET A 1 -8.91 -7.09 9.73
N ARG A 2 -7.90 -6.70 8.95
CA ARG A 2 -6.48 -6.80 9.35
C ARG A 2 -6.19 -5.82 10.49
N SER A 3 -5.35 -6.20 11.43
CA SER A 3 -4.80 -5.34 12.48
C SER A 3 -3.83 -4.31 11.91
N GLU A 4 -3.52 -3.27 12.70
CA GLU A 4 -2.52 -2.26 12.33
C GLU A 4 -1.13 -2.89 12.06
N ARG A 5 -0.74 -3.88 12.86
CA ARG A 5 0.51 -4.63 12.65
C ARG A 5 0.51 -5.37 11.31
N GLU A 6 -0.59 -6.07 10.98
CA GLU A 6 -0.72 -6.78 9.70
C GLU A 6 -0.71 -5.80 8.52
N MET A 7 -1.32 -4.62 8.66
CA MET A 7 -1.26 -3.58 7.64
C MET A 7 0.16 -3.04 7.42
N TYR A 8 0.89 -2.73 8.48
CA TYR A 8 2.29 -2.32 8.36
C TYR A 8 3.17 -3.40 7.73
N GLN A 9 2.97 -4.67 8.10
CA GLN A 9 3.69 -5.79 7.50
C GLN A 9 3.42 -5.90 5.99
N LEU A 10 2.18 -5.68 5.56
CA LEU A 10 1.82 -5.70 4.14
C LEU A 10 2.46 -4.54 3.38
N ILE A 11 2.38 -3.32 3.91
CA ILE A 11 2.95 -2.11 3.30
C ILE A 11 4.48 -2.21 3.18
N LEU A 12 5.15 -2.56 4.29
CA LEU A 12 6.60 -2.73 4.32
C LEU A 12 7.04 -3.92 3.47
N GLY A 13 6.28 -5.02 3.52
CA GLY A 13 6.57 -6.23 2.74
C GLY A 13 6.55 -5.97 1.24
N TYR A 14 5.57 -5.21 0.75
CA TYR A 14 5.54 -4.80 -0.66
C TYR A 14 6.77 -3.95 -1.04
N ALA A 15 7.10 -2.93 -0.24
CA ALA A 15 8.26 -2.08 -0.48
C ALA A 15 9.58 -2.85 -0.49
N GLN A 16 9.72 -3.87 0.36
CA GLN A 16 10.93 -4.68 0.46
C GLN A 16 11.07 -5.68 -0.69
N GLN A 17 9.97 -6.15 -1.27
CA GLN A 17 9.97 -7.17 -2.32
C GLN A 17 10.20 -6.58 -3.72
N ASP A 18 9.79 -5.33 -3.96
CA ASP A 18 9.95 -4.69 -5.27
C ASP A 18 11.23 -3.84 -5.31
N PRO A 19 12.27 -4.25 -6.06
CA PRO A 19 13.54 -3.50 -6.11
C PRO A 19 13.41 -2.10 -6.73
N ARG A 20 12.29 -1.80 -7.40
CA ARG A 20 12.01 -0.48 -7.96
C ARG A 20 11.61 0.52 -6.88
N VAL A 21 11.12 0.05 -5.73
CA VAL A 21 10.77 0.87 -4.57
C VAL A 21 12.03 1.21 -3.77
N ARG A 22 12.20 2.49 -3.46
CA ARG A 22 13.35 3.06 -2.75
C ARG A 22 13.04 3.46 -1.32
N GLY A 23 11.75 3.58 -1.01
CA GLY A 23 11.28 3.93 0.31
C GLY A 23 9.76 3.98 0.34
N VAL A 24 9.23 4.01 1.55
CA VAL A 24 7.81 4.17 1.82
C VAL A 24 7.62 5.23 2.89
N ILE A 25 6.69 6.14 2.66
CA ILE A 25 6.33 7.22 3.57
C ILE A 25 4.90 6.99 4.03
N LEU A 26 4.70 6.97 5.35
CA LEU A 26 3.38 7.14 5.94
C LEU A 26 3.04 8.63 5.93
N ASN A 27 1.93 8.98 5.29
CA ASN A 27 1.43 10.34 5.21
C ASN A 27 0.09 10.47 5.97
N GLY A 28 -0.52 11.64 5.88
CA GLY A 28 -1.89 11.89 6.33
C GLY A 28 -2.07 11.80 7.84
N SER A 29 -3.28 11.44 8.26
CA SER A 29 -3.69 11.53 9.67
C SER A 29 -2.84 10.65 10.60
N ARG A 30 -2.35 9.51 10.11
CA ARG A 30 -1.50 8.57 10.88
C ARG A 30 -0.06 9.02 11.02
N ALA A 31 0.40 9.93 10.17
CA ALA A 31 1.72 10.54 10.30
C ALA A 31 1.75 11.68 11.33
N ASN A 32 0.59 12.20 11.74
CA ASN A 32 0.50 13.26 12.74
C ASN A 32 0.41 12.67 14.16
N PRO A 33 1.44 12.81 15.01
CA PRO A 33 1.43 12.27 16.37
C PRO A 33 0.40 12.96 17.28
N THR A 34 -0.12 14.13 16.89
CA THR A 34 -1.14 14.88 17.63
C THR A 34 -2.57 14.61 17.16
N ALA A 35 -2.75 13.84 16.07
CA ALA A 35 -4.08 13.53 15.57
C ALA A 35 -4.83 12.59 16.52
N LYS A 36 -6.14 12.83 16.65
CA LYS A 36 -7.02 11.94 17.41
C LYS A 36 -7.09 10.58 16.70
N LEU A 37 -6.82 9.51 17.44
CA LEU A 37 -6.95 8.15 16.94
C LEU A 37 -8.44 7.80 16.86
N ASP A 38 -8.97 7.57 15.66
CA ASP A 38 -10.30 6.99 15.46
C ASP A 38 -10.23 5.71 14.61
N GLN A 39 -11.37 5.00 14.53
CA GLN A 39 -11.48 3.71 13.84
C GLN A 39 -11.71 3.81 12.32
N PHE A 40 -12.00 5.01 11.81
CA PHE A 40 -12.33 5.26 10.40
C PHE A 40 -11.16 5.80 9.60
N ARG A 41 -10.08 6.25 10.26
CA ARG A 41 -8.86 6.71 9.59
C ARG A 41 -8.16 5.60 8.79
N ASP A 42 -7.84 5.93 7.56
CA ASP A 42 -7.19 5.11 6.56
C ASP A 42 -5.65 5.18 6.64
N TYR A 43 -4.96 4.63 5.64
CA TYR A 43 -3.51 4.67 5.49
C TYR A 43 -3.14 5.39 4.21
N ASP A 44 -2.66 6.62 4.32
CA ASP A 44 -2.07 7.35 3.21
C ASP A 44 -0.61 6.90 3.03
N ILE A 45 -0.32 6.16 1.96
CA ILE A 45 1.01 5.60 1.69
C ILE A 45 1.58 6.17 0.40
N VAL A 46 2.81 6.66 0.47
CA VAL A 46 3.58 7.10 -0.71
C VAL A 46 4.78 6.18 -0.89
N TYR A 47 4.83 5.46 -2.01
CA TYR A 47 6.02 4.72 -2.43
C TYR A 47 6.92 5.61 -3.27
N LEU A 48 8.18 5.73 -2.87
CA LEU A 48 9.22 6.35 -3.68
C LEU A 48 9.77 5.30 -4.64
N VAL A 49 9.70 5.53 -5.94
CA VAL A 49 10.15 4.58 -6.97
C VAL A 49 11.21 5.20 -7.87
N THR A 50 12.01 4.35 -8.49
CA THR A 50 13.03 4.76 -9.48
C THR A 50 12.44 5.32 -10.76
N ASP A 51 11.30 4.78 -11.20
CA ASP A 51 10.51 5.26 -12.33
C ASP A 51 9.01 5.08 -12.03
N VAL A 52 8.25 6.14 -12.24
CA VAL A 52 6.80 6.17 -12.02
C VAL A 52 6.01 5.67 -13.23
N ALA A 53 6.58 5.69 -14.44
CA ALA A 53 5.86 5.36 -15.67
C ALA A 53 5.18 3.98 -15.64
N PRO A 54 5.82 2.90 -15.15
CA PRO A 54 5.19 1.57 -15.07
C PRO A 54 3.96 1.49 -14.16
N PHE A 55 3.75 2.48 -13.28
CA PHE A 55 2.67 2.51 -12.30
C PHE A 55 1.52 3.45 -12.71
N LYS A 56 1.63 4.14 -13.85
CA LYS A 56 0.61 5.10 -14.33
C LYS A 56 -0.49 4.47 -15.17
N GLU A 57 -0.23 3.32 -15.78
CA GLU A 57 -1.10 2.69 -16.78
C GLU A 57 -1.84 1.43 -16.27
N GLY A 58 -1.71 1.08 -14.99
CA GLY A 58 -2.32 -0.11 -14.42
C GLY A 58 -3.00 0.12 -13.08
N ASP A 59 -3.92 -0.77 -12.73
CA ASP A 59 -4.35 -1.00 -11.36
C ASP A 59 -3.12 -1.41 -10.54
N ILE A 60 -2.67 -0.50 -9.65
CA ILE A 60 -1.53 -0.73 -8.78
C ILE A 60 -1.86 -1.64 -7.60
N SER A 61 -3.10 -2.12 -7.47
CA SER A 61 -3.41 -3.18 -6.53
C SER A 61 -2.78 -4.47 -7.05
N PRO A 62 -1.75 -5.05 -6.38
CA PRO A 62 -1.33 -6.36 -6.80
C PRO A 62 -2.50 -7.34 -6.67
N ARG A 63 -2.55 -8.31 -7.57
CA ARG A 63 -3.36 -9.54 -7.42
C ARG A 63 -3.12 -10.28 -6.07
N LEU A 64 -2.19 -9.80 -5.24
CA LEU A 64 -1.78 -10.27 -3.92
C LEU A 64 -2.67 -9.78 -2.75
N TRP A 65 -3.63 -8.87 -2.96
CA TRP A 65 -4.50 -8.39 -1.85
C TRP A 65 -5.59 -9.38 -1.40
N GLY A 66 -5.62 -10.59 -1.97
CA GLY A 66 -6.38 -11.75 -1.47
C GLY A 66 -7.70 -12.05 -2.18
N GLY A 67 -7.90 -11.61 -3.42
CA GLY A 67 -9.05 -12.00 -4.22
C GLY A 67 -8.82 -13.35 -4.89
N ALA A 68 -9.38 -14.42 -4.33
CA ALA A 68 -9.66 -15.63 -5.11
C ALA A 68 -10.91 -15.38 -5.97
N GLY A 69 -10.81 -15.67 -7.28
CA GLY A 69 -11.89 -15.54 -8.28
C GLY A 69 -11.78 -14.22 -9.07
N ASP A 70 -11.83 -14.17 -10.40
CA ASP A 70 -12.33 -15.16 -11.33
C ASP A 70 -11.85 -14.85 -12.76
N ALA A 71 -11.95 -15.85 -13.62
CA ALA A 71 -11.52 -15.88 -15.00
C ALA A 71 -12.31 -14.94 -15.93
N ALA A 72 -11.59 -14.36 -16.90
CA ALA A 72 -12.03 -14.16 -18.29
C ALA A 72 -10.88 -13.45 -19.03
N HIS A 73 -10.01 -14.20 -19.71
CA HIS A 73 -10.09 -14.22 -21.18
C HIS A 73 -11.51 -14.05 -21.72
N ARG A 74 -11.83 -12.80 -22.11
CA ARG A 74 -12.54 -12.42 -23.34
C ARG A 74 -12.37 -10.93 -23.57
#